data_AF-I0T9F6-F1
#
_entry.id   AF-I0T9F6-F1
#
_cell.length_a   1.000
_cell.length_b   1.000
_cell.length_c   1.000
_cell.angle_alpha   90.00
_cell.angle_beta   90.00
_cell.angle_gamma   90.00
#
_symmetry.space_group_name_H-M   'P 1'
#
loop_
_entity.id
_entity.type
_entity.pdbx_description
1 polymer ?
#
loop_
_entity_poly.entity_id
_entity_poly.type
_entity_poly.pdbx_seq_one_letter_code
_entity_poly.pdbx_strand_id
1 'polypeptide(L)'
;MMNVRKAFQYSLGCIIPFSIMLSCTSAHNGIQENITFHGEQLHHYLTVIYDEPTANQGKTRDTISYYCNEKGQPVIERRGTDSLHDCTFTYVGDTIRYNEMNPQTKEHPDGYFILKDGLIMETSPDPAGWRYTYDKQRRLICRDEPNVKCGSLRWDFQWKGTQISNKNVKTIYRKPKKQSTCYDFRYLHLFGSTGQVPLPFITLGYMGMIPEGDMEGYKLPKDPQGCSYTIQITSDYDREGRPVHSTEITTSIKKNKKKVDSKLEIEYIW
;
A
#
# COMPACT_ATOMS: atom_id res chain seq x y z
N MET A 1 -16.92 14.87 22.44
CA MET A 1 -15.62 14.18 22.60
C MET A 1 -15.50 13.17 21.47
N MET A 2 -14.57 13.34 20.52
CA MET A 2 -14.41 12.40 19.40
C MET A 2 -13.57 11.19 19.81
N ASN A 3 -13.90 10.02 19.24
CA ASN A 3 -13.39 8.74 19.69
C ASN A 3 -11.97 8.50 19.18
N VAL A 4 -10.96 8.83 20.00
CA VAL A 4 -9.51 8.71 19.72
C VAL A 4 -9.12 7.30 19.26
N ARG A 5 -9.93 6.28 19.56
CA ARG A 5 -9.79 4.91 19.03
C ARG A 5 -9.73 4.84 17.50
N LYS A 6 -10.52 5.62 16.73
CA LYS A 6 -10.46 5.56 15.25
C LYS A 6 -9.09 6.01 14.70
N ALA A 7 -8.56 7.13 15.18
CA ALA A 7 -7.24 7.62 14.78
C ALA A 7 -6.10 6.64 15.15
N PHE A 8 -6.32 5.80 16.17
CA PHE A 8 -5.41 4.74 16.61
C PHE A 8 -5.51 3.47 15.75
N GLN A 9 -6.72 3.12 15.29
CA GLN A 9 -6.92 2.00 14.37
C GLN A 9 -6.23 2.27 13.03
N TYR A 10 -6.10 3.53 12.60
CA TYR A 10 -5.28 3.89 11.44
C TYR A 10 -3.74 3.80 11.65
N SER A 11 -3.25 3.44 12.84
CA SER A 11 -1.82 3.18 13.10
C SER A 11 -1.51 1.82 13.72
N LEU A 12 -2.53 0.97 13.91
CA LEU A 12 -2.42 -0.34 14.57
C LEU A 12 -3.48 -1.36 14.13
N GLY A 13 -4.39 -0.98 13.24
CA GLY A 13 -5.44 -1.79 12.65
C GLY A 13 -5.30 -1.91 11.13
N CYS A 14 -4.07 -1.81 10.60
CA CYS A 14 -3.73 -2.11 9.22
C CYS A 14 -3.49 -3.62 9.02
N ILE A 15 -4.35 -4.45 9.62
CA ILE A 15 -4.33 -5.92 9.56
C ILE A 15 -5.70 -6.37 9.06
N ILE A 16 -5.72 -7.42 8.22
CA ILE A 16 -6.88 -7.99 7.50
C ILE A 16 -7.33 -7.18 6.26
N PRO A 17 -7.32 -7.77 5.04
CA PRO A 17 -6.23 -8.53 4.39
C PRO A 17 -5.58 -7.69 3.23
N PHE A 18 -5.28 -8.27 2.04
CA PHE A 18 -4.81 -7.66 0.74
C PHE A 18 -3.25 -7.68 0.43
N SER A 19 -2.84 -8.20 -0.76
CA SER A 19 -1.65 -9.08 -1.09
C SER A 19 -1.21 -9.31 -2.62
N ILE A 20 -1.03 -10.58 -3.16
CA ILE A 20 -0.34 -11.16 -4.42
C ILE A 20 -0.64 -10.64 -5.90
N MET A 21 -0.18 -11.13 -7.10
CA MET A 21 0.87 -12.00 -7.76
C MET A 21 1.02 -11.60 -9.26
N LEU A 22 1.80 -12.26 -10.16
CA LEU A 22 3.28 -12.41 -10.28
C LEU A 22 3.86 -11.30 -11.22
N SER A 23 4.57 -11.45 -12.38
CA SER A 23 4.95 -12.57 -13.29
C SER A 23 6.22 -12.39 -14.15
N CYS A 24 7.22 -13.27 -13.93
CA CYS A 24 7.62 -14.27 -14.93
C CYS A 24 8.34 -15.53 -14.37
N THR A 25 7.82 -16.71 -14.76
CA THR A 25 8.51 -18.02 -14.86
C THR A 25 9.28 -18.55 -13.63
N SER A 26 8.55 -19.00 -12.60
CA SER A 26 8.83 -20.31 -12.00
C SER A 26 7.53 -20.93 -11.48
N ALA A 27 7.34 -22.24 -11.67
CA ALA A 27 6.08 -22.88 -11.33
C ALA A 27 5.87 -22.93 -9.81
N HIS A 28 4.93 -22.13 -9.31
CA HIS A 28 4.37 -22.25 -7.97
C HIS A 28 2.92 -22.71 -8.08
N ASN A 29 2.64 -23.90 -7.54
CA ASN A 29 1.36 -24.58 -7.67
C ASN A 29 0.25 -23.77 -7.00
N GLY A 30 -0.68 -23.23 -7.79
CA GLY A 30 -1.83 -22.44 -7.32
C GLY A 30 -2.05 -21.13 -8.10
N ILE A 31 -1.08 -20.71 -8.91
CA ILE A 31 -1.14 -19.44 -9.60
C ILE A 31 -1.77 -19.60 -11.00
N GLN A 32 -2.88 -18.92 -11.23
CA GLN A 32 -3.57 -18.92 -12.52
C GLN A 32 -2.97 -17.83 -13.43
N GLU A 33 -2.00 -18.20 -14.26
CA GLU A 33 -1.27 -17.29 -15.19
C GLU A 33 -2.15 -16.70 -16.30
N ASN A 34 -3.31 -17.32 -16.59
CA ASN A 34 -4.26 -16.86 -17.61
C ASN A 34 -5.66 -16.71 -17.00
N ILE A 35 -6.16 -15.47 -16.97
CA ILE A 35 -7.55 -15.14 -16.63
C ILE A 35 -8.18 -14.44 -17.82
N THR A 36 -9.47 -14.69 -18.07
CA THR A 36 -10.26 -13.96 -19.06
C THR A 36 -11.36 -13.17 -18.36
N PHE A 37 -11.48 -11.88 -18.67
CA PHE A 37 -12.49 -10.99 -18.10
C PHE A 37 -13.20 -10.23 -19.23
N HIS A 38 -14.53 -10.35 -19.30
CA HIS A 38 -15.36 -9.84 -20.42
C HIS A 38 -14.88 -10.22 -21.84
N GLY A 39 -14.06 -11.28 -21.98
CA GLY A 39 -13.49 -11.74 -23.24
C GLY A 39 -12.07 -11.25 -23.53
N GLU A 40 -11.54 -10.31 -22.73
CA GLU A 40 -10.13 -9.87 -22.77
C GLU A 40 -9.26 -10.84 -21.94
N GLN A 41 -8.09 -11.22 -22.45
CA GLN A 41 -7.10 -11.98 -21.67
C GLN A 41 -6.34 -10.99 -20.77
N LEU A 42 -6.30 -11.29 -19.47
CA LEU A 42 -5.57 -10.50 -18.50
C LEU A 42 -4.20 -11.11 -18.22
N HIS A 43 -3.19 -10.25 -18.15
CA HIS A 43 -1.82 -10.56 -17.77
C HIS A 43 -1.60 -10.31 -16.28
N HIS A 44 -0.64 -11.00 -15.66
CA HIS A 44 -0.25 -10.75 -14.27
C HIS A 44 0.60 -9.49 -14.12
N TYR A 45 0.71 -8.96 -12.89
CA TYR A 45 1.40 -7.67 -12.67
C TYR A 45 2.28 -7.53 -11.42
N LEU A 46 1.86 -7.95 -10.22
CA LEU A 46 2.63 -7.74 -8.98
C LEU A 46 2.19 -8.67 -7.84
N THR A 47 3.12 -9.30 -7.12
CA THR A 47 2.90 -9.92 -5.79
C THR A 47 3.16 -9.05 -4.59
N VAL A 48 2.34 -9.26 -3.56
CA VAL A 48 2.66 -9.09 -2.15
C VAL A 48 2.13 -10.28 -1.33
N ILE A 49 2.94 -11.24 -0.86
CA ILE A 49 2.50 -12.23 0.14
C ILE A 49 2.79 -11.67 1.51
N TYR A 50 1.80 -11.62 2.38
CA TYR A 50 1.97 -11.24 3.79
C TYR A 50 1.97 -12.48 4.67
N ASP A 51 3.06 -12.71 5.40
CA ASP A 51 3.29 -13.88 6.25
C ASP A 51 3.28 -13.42 7.73
N GLU A 52 2.10 -13.28 8.33
CA GLU A 52 1.91 -12.69 9.66
C GLU A 52 1.86 -13.73 10.80
N PRO A 53 2.59 -13.52 11.92
CA PRO A 53 2.49 -14.36 13.10
C PRO A 53 1.28 -13.97 13.97
N THR A 54 0.16 -14.67 13.81
CA THR A 54 -1.00 -14.48 14.69
C THR A 54 -0.70 -14.95 16.11
N ALA A 55 -1.26 -14.26 17.11
CA ALA A 55 -0.99 -14.55 18.51
C ALA A 55 -1.48 -15.93 19.00
N ASN A 56 -2.46 -16.54 18.31
CA ASN A 56 -3.20 -17.72 18.77
C ASN A 56 -3.36 -18.85 17.73
N GLN A 57 -3.04 -18.65 16.44
CA GLN A 57 -3.37 -19.60 15.36
C GLN A 57 -2.18 -19.97 14.45
N GLY A 58 -0.98 -19.47 14.73
CA GLY A 58 0.22 -19.70 13.90
C GLY A 58 0.42 -18.61 12.85
N LYS A 59 1.13 -18.92 11.76
CA LYS A 59 1.29 -18.00 10.63
C LYS A 59 0.02 -17.98 9.77
N THR A 60 -0.50 -16.80 9.46
CA THR A 60 -1.44 -16.59 8.35
C THR A 60 -0.69 -16.06 7.14
N ARG A 61 -1.04 -16.57 5.95
CA ARG A 61 -0.39 -16.25 4.67
C ARG A 61 -1.45 -15.76 3.69
N ASP A 62 -1.52 -14.44 3.47
CA ASP A 62 -2.60 -13.78 2.73
C ASP A 62 -2.21 -13.36 1.31
N THR A 63 -3.17 -13.40 0.36
CA THR A 63 -2.98 -13.32 -1.10
C THR A 63 -4.09 -12.47 -1.83
N ILE A 64 -3.78 -11.62 -2.84
CA ILE A 64 -4.63 -10.94 -3.90
C ILE A 64 -4.13 -11.52 -5.21
N SER A 65 -4.75 -11.66 -6.39
CA SER A 65 -3.91 -11.54 -7.63
C SER A 65 -4.23 -10.27 -8.43
N TYR A 66 -3.22 -9.40 -8.61
CA TYR A 66 -3.31 -8.19 -9.43
C TYR A 66 -3.09 -8.51 -10.90
N TYR A 67 -4.12 -8.26 -11.73
CA TYR A 67 -4.06 -8.50 -13.17
C TYR A 67 -4.34 -7.23 -13.98
N CYS A 68 -3.63 -7.07 -15.09
CA CYS A 68 -3.78 -5.97 -16.04
C CYS A 68 -4.30 -6.45 -17.41
N ASN A 69 -4.90 -5.54 -18.18
CA ASN A 69 -5.20 -5.76 -19.60
C ASN A 69 -3.96 -5.54 -20.50
N GLU A 70 -4.11 -5.74 -21.82
CA GLU A 70 -3.05 -5.50 -22.82
C GLU A 70 -2.47 -4.07 -22.78
N LYS A 71 -3.22 -3.10 -22.24
CA LYS A 71 -2.81 -1.69 -22.11
C LYS A 71 -2.02 -1.42 -20.82
N GLY A 72 -1.76 -2.44 -20.00
CA GLY A 72 -1.08 -2.31 -18.71
C GLY A 72 -1.95 -1.63 -17.63
N GLN A 73 -3.27 -1.57 -17.81
CA GLN A 73 -4.19 -1.03 -16.82
C GLN A 73 -4.64 -2.15 -15.87
N PRO A 74 -4.52 -2.01 -14.54
CA PRO A 74 -5.09 -2.98 -13.59
C PRO A 74 -6.61 -3.14 -13.78
N VAL A 75 -7.09 -4.38 -13.78
CA VAL A 75 -8.52 -4.75 -13.98
C VAL A 75 -9.06 -5.58 -12.82
N ILE A 76 -8.25 -6.47 -12.22
CA ILE A 76 -8.67 -7.35 -11.12
C ILE A 76 -7.72 -7.27 -9.92
N GLU A 77 -8.31 -7.34 -8.73
CA GLU A 77 -7.70 -7.46 -7.40
C GLU A 77 -8.32 -8.70 -6.68
N ARG A 78 -7.68 -9.88 -6.77
CA ARG A 78 -8.21 -11.21 -6.35
C ARG A 78 -7.83 -11.69 -4.91
N ARG A 79 -8.47 -11.23 -3.82
CA ARG A 79 -8.13 -11.59 -2.42
C ARG A 79 -8.36 -13.06 -2.04
N GLY A 80 -7.67 -13.55 -1.00
CA GLY A 80 -7.79 -14.87 -0.37
C GLY A 80 -6.81 -15.94 -0.89
N THR A 81 -6.42 -16.86 0.00
CA THR A 81 -5.54 -18.02 -0.32
C THR A 81 -6.36 -19.27 -0.60
N ASP A 82 -7.32 -19.57 0.29
CA ASP A 82 -8.23 -20.72 0.18
C ASP A 82 -9.61 -20.35 -0.39
N SER A 83 -10.00 -19.07 -0.27
CA SER A 83 -11.31 -18.55 -0.69
C SER A 83 -11.13 -17.27 -1.49
N LEU A 84 -11.13 -17.38 -2.82
CA LEU A 84 -10.90 -16.25 -3.71
C LEU A 84 -12.05 -15.24 -3.70
N HIS A 85 -11.70 -13.95 -3.68
CA HIS A 85 -12.59 -12.81 -3.70
C HIS A 85 -12.09 -11.75 -4.69
N ASP A 86 -12.74 -11.67 -5.85
CA ASP A 86 -12.33 -10.77 -6.93
C ASP A 86 -13.01 -9.40 -6.79
N CYS A 87 -12.21 -8.35 -6.65
CA CYS A 87 -12.62 -6.96 -6.83
C CYS A 87 -12.14 -6.46 -8.19
N THR A 88 -12.83 -5.48 -8.78
CA THR A 88 -12.57 -5.05 -10.17
C THR A 88 -12.33 -3.55 -10.29
N PHE A 89 -11.50 -3.14 -11.25
CA PHE A 89 -11.28 -1.74 -11.61
C PHE A 89 -11.98 -1.44 -12.95
N THR A 90 -12.66 -0.29 -13.04
CA THR A 90 -13.38 0.12 -14.26
C THR A 90 -13.10 1.59 -14.58
N TYR A 91 -12.64 1.86 -15.80
CA TYR A 91 -12.19 3.19 -16.24
C TYR A 91 -13.33 3.91 -16.97
N VAL A 92 -13.78 5.05 -16.44
CA VAL A 92 -14.90 5.84 -16.96
C VAL A 92 -14.51 7.31 -16.98
N GLY A 93 -14.00 7.78 -18.13
CA GLY A 93 -13.40 9.11 -18.26
C GLY A 93 -12.19 9.24 -17.32
N ASP A 94 -12.13 10.33 -16.57
CA ASP A 94 -11.09 10.57 -15.56
C ASP A 94 -11.30 9.76 -14.24
N THR A 95 -12.31 8.89 -14.13
CA THR A 95 -12.59 8.14 -12.90
C THR A 95 -12.25 6.65 -13.05
N ILE A 96 -11.44 6.11 -12.14
CA ILE A 96 -11.34 4.66 -11.92
C ILE A 96 -12.34 4.30 -10.82
N ARG A 97 -13.35 3.49 -11.13
CA ARG A 97 -14.22 2.84 -10.13
C ARG A 97 -13.55 1.56 -9.61
N TYR A 98 -13.68 1.32 -8.32
CA TYR A 98 -13.31 0.09 -7.63
C TYR A 98 -14.57 -0.62 -7.17
N ASN A 99 -14.91 -1.73 -7.83
CA ASN A 99 -16.12 -2.50 -7.54
C ASN A 99 -15.72 -3.77 -6.76
N GLU A 100 -15.83 -3.68 -5.44
CA GLU A 100 -15.89 -4.82 -4.51
C GLU A 100 -17.37 -5.23 -4.40
N MET A 101 -17.69 -6.53 -4.46
CA MET A 101 -19.06 -7.03 -4.29
C MET A 101 -19.17 -7.69 -2.93
N ASN A 102 -19.79 -7.03 -1.95
CA ASN A 102 -19.98 -7.64 -0.63
C ASN A 102 -20.87 -8.91 -0.78
N PRO A 103 -20.36 -10.13 -0.52
CA PRO A 103 -21.13 -11.35 -0.78
C PRO A 103 -22.27 -11.57 0.23
N GLN A 104 -22.26 -10.83 1.35
CA GLN A 104 -23.27 -10.94 2.41
C GLN A 104 -24.38 -9.89 2.25
N THR A 105 -24.04 -8.62 1.97
CA THR A 105 -25.04 -7.55 1.82
C THR A 105 -25.48 -7.31 0.37
N LYS A 106 -24.70 -7.76 -0.61
CA LYS A 106 -24.81 -7.42 -2.05
C LYS A 106 -24.69 -5.92 -2.35
N GLU A 107 -24.22 -5.13 -1.40
CA GLU A 107 -23.87 -3.73 -1.62
C GLU A 107 -22.49 -3.65 -2.29
N HIS A 108 -22.34 -2.65 -3.15
CA HIS A 108 -21.04 -2.21 -3.65
C HIS A 108 -20.62 -0.98 -2.85
N PRO A 109 -19.45 -1.00 -2.16
CA PRO A 109 -18.81 0.23 -1.74
C PRO A 109 -18.59 1.09 -2.99
N ASP A 110 -18.99 2.37 -2.95
CA ASP A 110 -18.85 3.28 -4.10
C ASP A 110 -17.39 3.82 -4.14
N GLY A 111 -16.46 2.87 -4.29
CA GLY A 111 -15.02 3.07 -4.28
C GLY A 111 -14.56 3.70 -5.59
N TYR A 112 -13.71 4.73 -5.52
CA TYR A 112 -13.18 5.38 -6.71
C TYR A 112 -11.89 6.15 -6.47
N PHE A 113 -11.20 6.39 -7.59
CA PHE A 113 -10.05 7.27 -7.73
C PHE A 113 -10.37 8.27 -8.84
N ILE A 114 -10.41 9.57 -8.53
CA ILE A 114 -10.54 10.64 -9.54
C ILE A 114 -9.14 11.00 -10.01
N LEU A 115 -8.92 10.94 -11.32
CA LEU A 115 -7.66 11.28 -11.96
C LEU A 115 -7.64 12.73 -12.45
N LYS A 116 -6.44 13.25 -12.66
CA LYS A 116 -6.16 14.37 -13.55
C LYS A 116 -4.74 14.25 -14.09
N ASP A 117 -4.55 14.47 -15.39
CA ASP A 117 -3.24 14.39 -16.05
C ASP A 117 -2.52 13.03 -15.79
N GLY A 118 -3.27 11.96 -15.56
CA GLY A 118 -2.78 10.63 -15.17
C GLY A 118 -2.29 10.51 -13.71
N LEU A 119 -2.75 11.37 -12.81
CA LEU A 119 -2.46 11.33 -11.37
C LEU A 119 -3.75 11.20 -10.56
N ILE A 120 -3.76 10.40 -9.49
CA ILE A 120 -4.89 10.31 -8.55
C ILE A 120 -4.95 11.61 -7.73
N MET A 121 -6.03 12.38 -7.92
CA MET A 121 -6.27 13.64 -7.23
C MET A 121 -7.18 13.48 -6.01
N GLU A 122 -8.12 12.51 -6.02
CA GLU A 122 -9.06 12.25 -4.94
C GLU A 122 -9.39 10.74 -4.81
N THR A 123 -9.55 10.24 -3.57
CA THR A 123 -10.12 8.90 -3.26
C THR A 123 -11.52 9.00 -2.64
N SER A 124 -12.32 7.96 -2.84
CA SER A 124 -13.66 7.80 -2.27
C SER A 124 -13.74 8.01 -0.74
N PRO A 125 -14.84 8.58 -0.21
CA PRO A 125 -14.92 9.06 1.17
C PRO A 125 -14.94 7.98 2.27
N ASP A 126 -15.15 6.72 1.92
CA ASP A 126 -15.21 5.56 2.84
C ASP A 126 -14.05 4.60 2.49
N PRO A 127 -13.18 4.19 3.45
CA PRO A 127 -13.19 4.52 4.89
C PRO A 127 -12.69 5.92 5.25
N ALA A 128 -12.00 6.62 4.34
CA ALA A 128 -11.64 8.04 4.45
C ALA A 128 -11.25 8.60 3.07
N GLY A 129 -11.84 9.70 2.63
CA GLY A 129 -11.50 10.31 1.33
C GLY A 129 -10.31 11.25 1.43
N TRP A 130 -9.28 11.02 0.61
CA TRP A 130 -8.08 11.87 0.56
C TRP A 130 -8.05 12.70 -0.72
N ARG A 131 -7.55 13.92 -0.61
CA ARG A 131 -7.04 14.71 -1.73
C ARG A 131 -5.52 14.65 -1.78
N TYR A 132 -4.97 14.69 -2.98
CA TYR A 132 -3.54 14.66 -3.24
C TYR A 132 -3.10 15.90 -4.02
N THR A 133 -1.97 16.50 -3.66
CA THR A 133 -1.37 17.62 -4.39
C THR A 133 0.04 17.26 -4.82
N TYR A 134 0.35 17.60 -6.07
CA TYR A 134 1.64 17.33 -6.71
C TYR A 134 2.35 18.63 -7.08
N ASP A 135 3.68 18.60 -7.16
CA ASP A 135 4.47 19.70 -7.72
C ASP A 135 4.62 19.60 -9.25
N LYS A 136 5.38 20.54 -9.83
CA LYS A 136 5.65 20.59 -11.29
C LYS A 136 6.49 19.42 -11.81
N GLN A 137 7.08 18.62 -10.93
CA GLN A 137 7.81 17.40 -11.24
C GLN A 137 6.94 16.14 -11.02
N ARG A 138 5.61 16.31 -10.84
CA ARG A 138 4.65 15.25 -10.48
C ARG A 138 4.99 14.56 -9.14
N ARG A 139 5.77 15.19 -8.25
CA ARG A 139 6.09 14.61 -6.93
C ARG A 139 4.97 14.90 -5.94
N LEU A 140 4.56 13.91 -5.15
CA LEU A 140 3.53 14.08 -4.11
C LEU A 140 4.04 15.03 -3.01
N ILE A 141 3.39 16.18 -2.82
CA ILE A 141 3.77 17.20 -1.83
C ILE A 141 2.74 17.41 -0.71
N CYS A 142 1.48 17.00 -0.91
CA CYS A 142 0.46 17.04 0.14
C CYS A 142 -0.54 15.90 -0.02
N ARG A 143 -1.00 15.34 1.11
CA ARG A 143 -2.30 14.68 1.21
C ARG A 143 -3.13 15.32 2.32
N ASP A 144 -4.41 15.55 2.09
CA ASP A 144 -5.34 16.07 3.10
C ASP A 144 -6.74 15.46 3.02
N GLU A 145 -7.41 15.34 4.17
CA GLU A 145 -8.79 14.84 4.30
C GLU A 145 -9.76 16.04 4.31
N PRO A 146 -10.50 16.33 3.22
CA PRO A 146 -11.23 17.60 3.08
C PRO A 146 -12.50 17.69 3.93
N ASN A 147 -13.02 16.56 4.44
CA ASN A 147 -14.36 16.48 5.03
C ASN A 147 -14.37 16.28 6.57
N VAL A 148 -13.24 16.44 7.25
CA VAL A 148 -13.15 16.24 8.71
C VAL A 148 -13.82 17.39 9.47
N LYS A 149 -14.95 17.08 10.14
CA LYS A 149 -15.75 18.07 10.90
C LYS A 149 -15.01 18.75 12.06
N CYS A 150 -13.85 18.25 12.47
CA CYS A 150 -12.97 18.84 13.49
C CYS A 150 -11.49 18.65 13.12
N GLY A 151 -10.93 19.58 12.34
CA GLY A 151 -9.50 19.65 12.00
C GLY A 151 -9.10 18.78 10.81
N SER A 152 -8.65 19.40 9.72
CA SER A 152 -8.17 18.72 8.52
C SER A 152 -6.89 17.92 8.80
N LEU A 153 -6.89 16.61 8.57
CA LEU A 153 -5.67 15.80 8.68
C LEU A 153 -4.80 16.01 7.43
N ARG A 154 -3.87 16.96 7.51
CA ARG A 154 -2.96 17.33 6.42
C ARG A 154 -1.54 16.81 6.63
N TRP A 155 -0.99 16.17 5.60
CA TRP A 155 0.33 15.58 5.52
C TRP A 155 1.15 16.25 4.42
N ASP A 156 2.01 17.21 4.78
CA ASP A 156 2.95 17.84 3.85
C ASP A 156 4.20 16.97 3.69
N PHE A 157 4.56 16.62 2.45
CA PHE A 157 5.74 15.83 2.11
C PHE A 157 6.88 16.73 1.60
N GLN A 158 8.10 16.39 1.94
CA GLN A 158 9.32 17.12 1.59
C GLN A 158 10.28 16.23 0.81
N TRP A 159 10.71 16.69 -0.36
CA TRP A 159 11.60 15.96 -1.25
C TRP A 159 13.02 16.49 -1.19
N LYS A 160 14.00 15.59 -1.12
CA LYS A 160 15.44 15.90 -1.14
C LYS A 160 16.11 15.08 -2.24
N GLY A 161 16.23 15.67 -3.42
CA GLY A 161 16.53 14.91 -4.64
C GLY A 161 15.34 13.99 -4.96
N THR A 162 15.61 12.69 -5.02
CA THR A 162 14.63 11.63 -5.28
C THR A 162 14.10 10.94 -4.03
N GLN A 163 14.61 11.28 -2.83
CA GLN A 163 14.06 10.82 -1.55
C GLN A 163 12.88 11.69 -1.10
N ILE A 164 11.84 11.06 -0.56
CA ILE A 164 10.68 11.69 0.08
C ILE A 164 10.82 11.66 1.61
N SER A 165 10.12 12.54 2.32
CA SER A 165 10.08 12.58 3.78
C SER A 165 8.82 13.32 4.29
N ASN A 166 8.49 13.15 5.57
CA ASN A 166 7.36 13.84 6.21
C ASN A 166 7.73 14.24 7.64
N LYS A 167 7.37 15.45 8.07
CA LYS A 167 7.70 15.99 9.41
C LYS A 167 7.18 15.14 10.58
N ASN A 168 6.12 14.37 10.37
CA ASN A 168 5.48 13.52 11.38
C ASN A 168 6.14 12.14 11.52
N VAL A 169 6.86 11.66 10.49
CA VAL A 169 7.42 10.30 10.43
C VAL A 169 8.91 10.39 10.12
N LYS A 170 9.75 10.03 11.10
CA LYS A 170 11.20 10.02 10.91
C LYS A 170 11.61 8.73 10.18
N THR A 171 11.52 8.76 8.86
CA THR A 171 12.08 7.74 7.97
C THR A 171 13.61 7.77 7.98
N ILE A 172 14.23 6.61 7.79
CA ILE A 172 15.67 6.41 7.69
C ILE A 172 15.95 5.69 6.37
N TYR A 173 16.89 6.21 5.58
CA TYR A 173 17.31 5.61 4.31
C TYR A 173 18.72 5.05 4.43
N ARG A 174 18.90 3.79 4.03
CA ARG A 174 20.21 3.17 3.87
C ARG A 174 20.92 3.75 2.65
N LYS A 175 22.25 3.70 2.63
CA LYS A 175 23.00 3.86 1.38
C LYS A 175 22.87 2.58 0.55
N PRO A 176 22.40 2.63 -0.72
CA PRO A 176 22.33 1.45 -1.57
C PRO A 176 23.69 0.77 -1.72
N LYS A 177 23.70 -0.57 -1.74
CA LYS A 177 24.93 -1.38 -1.88
C LYS A 177 25.42 -1.50 -3.33
N LYS A 178 24.65 -1.03 -4.31
CA LYS A 178 24.92 -1.06 -5.76
C LYS A 178 24.34 0.21 -6.43
N GLN A 179 24.67 0.42 -7.71
CA GLN A 179 24.12 1.49 -8.56
C GLN A 179 22.65 1.30 -8.97
N SER A 180 22.03 0.16 -8.64
CA SER A 180 20.60 -0.08 -8.88
C SER A 180 19.76 0.91 -8.06
N THR A 181 18.84 1.61 -8.71
CA THR A 181 17.75 2.33 -8.05
C THR A 181 16.98 1.38 -7.13
N CYS A 182 16.52 1.86 -5.97
CA CYS A 182 15.61 1.14 -5.09
C CYS A 182 14.31 1.92 -5.04
N TYR A 183 13.21 1.41 -5.61
CA TYR A 183 11.95 2.13 -5.64
C TYR A 183 11.17 1.97 -4.33
N ASP A 184 10.91 3.09 -3.67
CA ASP A 184 10.24 3.16 -2.37
C ASP A 184 8.71 3.21 -2.54
N PHE A 185 8.16 2.18 -3.21
CA PHE A 185 6.71 1.99 -3.34
C PHE A 185 6.05 1.90 -1.95
N ARG A 186 6.75 1.33 -0.96
CA ARG A 186 6.26 1.11 0.40
C ARG A 186 6.03 2.43 1.15
N TYR A 187 6.85 3.47 0.95
CA TYR A 187 6.57 4.80 1.48
C TYR A 187 5.29 5.41 0.91
N LEU A 188 5.11 5.36 -0.42
CA LEU A 188 3.88 5.87 -1.04
C LEU A 188 2.65 5.05 -0.61
N HIS A 189 2.79 3.75 -0.36
CA HIS A 189 1.71 2.93 0.17
C HIS A 189 1.36 3.31 1.63
N LEU A 190 2.34 3.27 2.55
CA LEU A 190 2.12 3.52 3.97
C LEU A 190 1.79 4.98 4.27
N PHE A 191 2.64 5.90 3.81
CA PHE A 191 2.55 7.32 4.16
C PHE A 191 1.90 8.16 3.07
N GLY A 192 2.04 7.77 1.80
CA GLY A 192 1.38 8.42 0.68
C GLY A 192 -0.13 8.19 0.68
N SER A 193 -0.62 6.94 0.67
CA SER A 193 -2.05 6.59 0.51
C SER A 193 -2.72 5.96 1.73
N THR A 194 -2.01 5.72 2.84
CA THR A 194 -2.50 4.93 4.00
C THR A 194 -3.02 3.54 3.62
N GLY A 195 -2.46 2.94 2.57
CA GLY A 195 -2.87 1.64 2.02
C GLY A 195 -4.13 1.66 1.15
N GLN A 196 -4.74 2.83 0.91
CA GLN A 196 -5.98 2.92 0.10
C GLN A 196 -5.76 2.88 -1.41
N VAL A 197 -4.58 3.26 -1.88
CA VAL A 197 -4.24 3.19 -3.31
C VAL A 197 -3.50 1.88 -3.54
N PRO A 198 -4.08 0.92 -4.28
CA PRO A 198 -3.45 -0.34 -4.65
C PRO A 198 -2.04 -0.14 -5.20
N LEU A 199 -1.12 -1.02 -4.81
CA LEU A 199 0.27 -0.94 -5.22
C LEU A 199 0.47 -0.83 -6.74
N PRO A 200 -0.31 -1.50 -7.62
CA PRO A 200 -0.20 -1.30 -9.07
C PRO A 200 -0.39 0.16 -9.52
N PHE A 201 -1.28 0.93 -8.90
CA PHE A 201 -1.42 2.35 -9.23
C PHE A 201 -0.22 3.18 -8.74
N ILE A 202 0.40 2.78 -7.64
CA ILE A 202 1.64 3.41 -7.15
C ILE A 202 2.80 3.12 -8.12
N THR A 203 2.97 1.86 -8.52
CA THR A 203 4.10 1.39 -9.36
C THR A 203 3.97 1.82 -10.81
N LEU A 204 2.76 2.01 -11.31
CA LEU A 204 2.46 2.62 -12.63
C LEU A 204 2.47 4.17 -12.60
N GLY A 205 2.79 4.80 -11.46
CA GLY A 205 3.00 6.25 -11.38
C GLY A 205 1.72 7.10 -11.29
N TYR A 206 0.57 6.51 -10.99
CA TYR A 206 -0.67 7.27 -10.72
C TYR A 206 -0.57 8.08 -9.41
N MET A 207 0.31 7.67 -8.48
CA MET A 207 0.71 8.51 -7.33
C MET A 207 1.89 9.46 -7.64
N GLY A 208 2.17 9.70 -8.92
CA GLY A 208 3.22 10.61 -9.36
C GLY A 208 4.60 9.97 -9.39
N MET A 209 5.63 10.81 -9.24
CA MET A 209 7.02 10.35 -9.18
C MET A 209 7.21 9.44 -7.97
N ILE A 210 7.76 8.26 -8.24
CA ILE A 210 8.05 7.24 -7.24
C ILE A 210 9.37 7.61 -6.53
N PRO A 211 9.45 7.59 -5.19
CA PRO A 211 10.67 7.94 -4.49
C PRO A 211 11.74 6.87 -4.66
N GLU A 212 13.00 7.28 -4.59
CA GLU A 212 14.16 6.39 -4.62
C GLU A 212 14.85 6.33 -3.27
N GLY A 213 15.13 5.12 -2.79
CA GLY A 213 15.91 4.87 -1.58
C GLY A 213 15.54 3.57 -0.91
N ASP A 214 16.54 2.88 -0.38
CA ASP A 214 16.34 1.71 0.48
C ASP A 214 15.86 2.21 1.86
N MET A 215 14.54 2.22 2.09
CA MET A 215 13.95 2.61 3.37
C MET A 215 14.31 1.57 4.43
N GLU A 216 15.28 1.91 5.29
CA GLU A 216 15.73 1.08 6.41
C GLU A 216 14.73 1.05 7.57
N GLY A 217 13.72 1.91 7.52
CA GLY A 217 12.60 1.92 8.45
C GLY A 217 12.20 3.32 8.86
N TYR A 218 11.37 3.41 9.89
CA TYR A 218 10.79 4.68 10.34
C TYR A 218 10.39 4.66 11.81
N LYS A 219 10.27 5.86 12.37
CA LYS A 219 9.71 6.09 13.70
C LYS A 219 8.43 6.90 13.61
N LEU A 220 7.34 6.33 14.11
CA LEU A 220 6.05 7.00 14.24
C LEU A 220 6.05 7.95 15.44
N PRO A 221 5.11 8.93 15.49
CA PRO A 221 4.82 9.69 16.70
C PRO A 221 4.51 8.77 17.89
N LYS A 222 4.59 9.31 19.11
CA LYS A 222 3.96 8.64 20.26
C LYS A 222 2.45 8.64 20.07
N ASP A 223 1.84 7.51 20.39
CA ASP A 223 0.39 7.39 20.37
C ASP A 223 -0.26 8.08 21.60
N PRO A 224 -1.58 8.33 21.58
CA PRO A 224 -2.32 8.87 22.73
C PRO A 224 -2.35 8.00 24.00
N GLN A 225 -1.89 6.74 23.98
CA GLN A 225 -1.68 5.91 25.18
C GLN A 225 -0.25 6.07 25.75
N GLY A 226 0.64 6.74 25.01
CA GLY A 226 2.04 6.98 25.34
C GLY A 226 3.01 5.91 24.86
N CYS A 227 2.58 4.95 24.02
CA CYS A 227 3.48 3.98 23.41
C CYS A 227 4.28 4.62 22.26
N SER A 228 5.43 4.05 21.93
CA SER A 228 6.24 4.47 20.79
C SER A 228 6.60 3.27 19.91
N TYR A 229 6.46 3.45 18.61
CA TYR A 229 6.71 2.44 17.58
C TYR A 229 7.97 2.81 16.81
N THR A 230 8.85 1.85 16.58
CA THR A 230 10.01 1.98 15.70
C THR A 230 10.05 0.74 14.83
N ILE A 231 9.97 0.95 13.52
CA ILE A 231 9.90 -0.09 12.51
C ILE A 231 11.25 -0.11 11.82
N GLN A 232 11.86 -1.30 11.72
CA GLN A 232 13.06 -1.55 10.92
C GLN A 232 12.66 -2.38 9.72
N ILE A 233 13.22 -2.04 8.56
CA ILE A 233 12.90 -2.68 7.27
C ILE A 233 14.21 -3.14 6.62
N THR A 234 14.18 -4.35 6.08
CA THR A 234 15.24 -4.88 5.23
C THR A 234 14.60 -5.47 4.00
N SER A 235 14.93 -4.91 2.84
CA SER A 235 14.37 -5.30 1.55
C SER A 235 15.47 -5.79 0.61
N ASP A 236 15.19 -6.88 -0.09
CA ASP A 236 15.94 -7.31 -1.26
C ASP A 236 15.22 -6.83 -2.52
N TYR A 237 15.96 -6.53 -3.59
CA TYR A 237 15.44 -5.91 -4.81
C TYR A 237 15.89 -6.70 -6.05
N ASP A 238 15.07 -6.70 -7.10
CA ASP A 238 15.42 -7.24 -8.41
C ASP A 238 16.37 -6.31 -9.19
N ARG A 239 16.70 -6.72 -10.42
CA ARG A 239 17.60 -5.95 -11.31
C ARG A 239 17.01 -4.59 -11.76
N GLU A 240 15.69 -4.44 -11.74
CA GLU A 240 14.96 -3.23 -12.15
C GLU A 240 14.72 -2.28 -10.98
N GLY A 241 15.14 -2.66 -9.76
CA GLY A 241 14.99 -1.86 -8.55
C GLY A 241 13.67 -2.06 -7.80
N ARG A 242 12.90 -3.11 -8.15
CA ARG A 242 11.62 -3.47 -7.53
C ARG A 242 11.89 -4.39 -6.33
N PRO A 243 11.33 -4.15 -5.12
CA PRO A 243 11.57 -5.02 -3.97
C PRO A 243 11.00 -6.41 -4.25
N VAL A 244 11.72 -7.49 -3.95
CA VAL A 244 11.29 -8.90 -4.11
C VAL A 244 11.03 -9.61 -2.77
N HIS A 245 11.59 -9.07 -1.69
CA HIS A 245 11.30 -9.52 -0.34
C HIS A 245 11.50 -8.34 0.62
N SER A 246 10.72 -8.25 1.69
CA SER A 246 10.90 -7.28 2.77
C SER A 246 10.53 -7.89 4.11
N THR A 247 11.47 -7.89 5.05
CA THR A 247 11.21 -8.11 6.47
C THR A 247 10.91 -6.75 7.12
N GLU A 248 9.76 -6.60 7.78
CA GLU A 248 9.45 -5.48 8.66
C GLU A 248 9.44 -5.95 10.14
N ILE A 249 10.30 -5.37 10.98
CA ILE A 249 10.35 -5.62 12.43
C ILE A 249 9.80 -4.39 13.15
N THR A 250 8.67 -4.56 13.85
CA THR A 250 8.03 -3.47 14.63
C THR A 250 8.32 -3.63 16.11
N THR A 251 9.23 -2.80 16.63
CA THR A 251 9.41 -2.62 18.08
C THR A 251 8.35 -1.65 18.62
N SER A 252 7.48 -2.18 19.50
CA SER A 252 6.50 -1.43 20.29
C SER A 252 6.99 -1.29 21.74
N ILE A 253 7.14 -0.07 22.23
CA ILE A 253 7.45 0.19 23.66
C ILE A 253 6.23 0.82 24.32
N LYS A 254 5.59 0.11 25.26
CA LYS A 254 4.40 0.57 25.99
C LYS A 254 4.76 1.58 27.09
N LYS A 255 3.79 2.36 27.56
CA LYS A 255 3.96 3.36 28.63
C LYS A 255 4.59 2.80 29.92
N ASN A 256 4.36 1.52 30.23
CA ASN A 256 4.99 0.81 31.37
C ASN A 256 6.40 0.24 31.06
N LYS A 257 7.06 0.74 30.01
CA LYS A 257 8.36 0.29 29.49
C LYS A 257 8.43 -1.16 28.97
N LYS A 258 7.33 -1.93 28.94
CA LYS A 258 7.33 -3.26 28.31
C LYS A 258 7.55 -3.12 26.80
N LYS A 259 8.67 -3.70 26.31
CA LYS A 259 8.93 -3.94 24.88
C LYS A 259 8.06 -5.11 24.40
N VAL A 260 7.54 -5.01 23.18
CA VAL A 260 6.97 -6.11 22.39
C VAL A 260 7.48 -5.91 20.98
N ASP A 261 8.02 -6.97 20.38
CA ASP A 261 8.46 -6.97 18.98
C ASP A 261 7.52 -7.87 18.17
N SER A 262 7.16 -7.44 16.96
CA SER A 262 6.53 -8.28 15.94
C SER A 262 7.38 -8.27 14.66
N LYS A 263 7.23 -9.32 13.87
CA LYS A 263 7.85 -9.47 12.54
C LYS A 263 6.74 -9.69 11.52
N LEU A 264 6.78 -8.97 10.42
CA LEU A 264 6.02 -9.24 9.21
C LEU A 264 7.03 -9.60 8.11
N GLU A 265 6.77 -10.68 7.39
CA GLU A 265 7.47 -10.98 6.13
C GLU A 265 6.58 -10.57 4.97
N ILE A 266 7.16 -9.94 3.96
CA ILE A 266 6.50 -9.56 2.73
C ILE A 266 7.28 -10.13 1.55
N GLU A 267 6.69 -11.02 0.77
CA GLU A 267 7.29 -11.52 -0.48
C GLU A 267 6.69 -10.75 -1.66
N TYR A 268 7.51 -10.32 -2.62
CA TYR A 268 7.07 -9.61 -3.82
C TYR A 268 7.59 -10.35 -5.07
N ILE A 269 6.75 -10.58 -6.06
CA ILE A 269 7.12 -11.31 -7.28
C ILE A 269 6.49 -10.57 -8.45
N TRP A 270 7.32 -10.21 -9.42
CA TRP A 270 7.00 -9.30 -10.52
C TRP A 270 7.45 -9.87 -11.87
#